data_AF-A0A3D1RCA1-F1
#
_entry.id   AF-A0A3D1RCA1-F1
#
_cell.length_a   1.000
_cell.length_b   1.000
_cell.length_c   1.000
_cell.angle_alpha   90.00
_cell.angle_beta   90.00
_cell.angle_gamma   90.00
#
_symmetry.space_group_name_H-M   'P 1'
#
loop_
_entity.id
_entity.type
_entity.pdbx_description
1 polymer ?
#
loop_
_entity_poly.entity_id
_entity_poly.type
_entity_poly.pdbx_seq_one_letter_code
_entity_poly.pdbx_strand_id
1 'polypeptide(L)'
;MKARTLKKDKVNIITLGCSKNMVDSEVLSGQLRANDIEAVHENEKLDHNIVIINTCGFIDKAKEESINTILDNVELKRRGKLDKVYVTGCLSERYRNNLEAEIPEVDAFFGTMELPQILKRFDADYRAELVGERMLATPQHYAYMKISEGCNRTCTFCAIPLMRGNHVSRTIESLVEEARLLVSRGVKEIMLIAQELTYYGLDIYKKRALPELLHKLADIPGLEWIRLHYAYPSKFPMEIIDVMKERDNICKYLDMPLQHASNNMLAAMKRQITREEMEALIHEIRLRIPEICLRTTLIAGFPGET
;
A
#
# COMPACT_ATOMS: atom_id res chain seq x y z
N MET A 1 31.65 4.49 23.25
CA MET A 1 31.73 3.45 22.18
C MET A 1 31.12 2.18 22.74
N LYS A 2 29.92 1.78 22.30
CA LYS A 2 29.37 0.46 22.66
C LYS A 2 30.20 -0.59 21.91
N ALA A 3 30.64 -1.63 22.63
CA ALA A 3 31.37 -2.76 22.05
C ALA A 3 30.59 -3.30 20.85
N ARG A 4 31.25 -3.40 19.68
CA ARG A 4 30.72 -4.11 18.52
C ARG A 4 30.45 -5.55 18.96
N THR A 5 29.19 -5.91 19.12
CA THR A 5 28.77 -7.30 19.24
C THR A 5 29.17 -8.00 17.94
N LEU A 6 29.83 -9.15 18.04
CA LEU A 6 30.26 -9.98 16.90
C LEU A 6 29.07 -10.61 16.13
N LYS A 7 27.83 -10.27 16.49
CA LYS A 7 26.62 -10.82 15.90
C LYS A 7 26.29 -9.99 14.65
N LYS A 8 26.22 -10.66 13.50
CA LYS A 8 25.80 -10.02 12.24
C LYS A 8 24.36 -9.52 12.40
N ASP A 9 24.09 -8.30 11.93
CA ASP A 9 22.76 -7.73 11.99
C ASP A 9 21.76 -8.56 11.17
N LYS A 10 20.68 -8.95 11.86
CA LYS A 10 19.53 -9.63 11.29
C LYS A 10 18.30 -8.82 11.65
N VAL A 11 17.61 -8.36 10.60
CA VAL A 11 16.46 -7.47 10.66
C VAL A 11 15.18 -8.28 10.49
N ASN A 12 14.26 -8.16 11.45
CA ASN A 12 12.89 -8.62 11.28
C ASN A 12 11.98 -7.43 10.92
N ILE A 13 11.20 -7.57 9.87
CA ILE A 13 10.22 -6.56 9.45
C ILE A 13 8.83 -7.07 9.85
N ILE A 14 8.17 -6.31 10.72
CA ILE A 14 6.78 -6.53 11.12
C ILE A 14 5.92 -5.56 10.33
N THR A 15 4.89 -6.05 9.64
CA THR A 15 4.06 -5.27 8.75
C THR A 15 2.61 -5.30 9.16
N LEU A 16 2.13 -4.14 9.60
CA LEU A 16 0.76 -3.95 10.04
C LEU A 16 -0.05 -3.19 8.99
N GLY A 17 -1.37 -3.33 9.06
CA GLY A 17 -2.29 -2.53 8.27
C GLY A 17 -2.69 -3.15 6.93
N CYS A 18 -2.17 -2.63 5.83
CA CYS A 18 -2.75 -2.86 4.50
C CYS A 18 -1.75 -3.33 3.45
N SER A 19 -2.26 -3.73 2.29
CA SER A 19 -1.47 -4.19 1.14
C SER A 19 -0.43 -3.18 0.65
N LYS A 20 -0.63 -1.87 0.87
CA LYS A 20 0.38 -0.85 0.53
C LYS A 20 1.59 -0.94 1.46
N ASN A 21 1.35 -1.10 2.78
CA ASN A 21 2.42 -1.32 3.74
C ASN A 21 3.17 -2.63 3.44
N MET A 22 2.46 -3.68 3.00
CA MET A 22 3.08 -4.93 2.54
C MET A 22 4.09 -4.66 1.43
N VAL A 23 3.68 -3.97 0.36
CA VAL A 23 4.60 -3.62 -0.74
C VAL A 23 5.80 -2.80 -0.25
N ASP A 24 5.59 -1.82 0.64
CA ASP A 24 6.68 -1.02 1.19
C ASP A 24 7.70 -1.87 1.98
N SER A 25 7.21 -2.85 2.74
CA SER A 25 8.05 -3.80 3.49
C SER A 25 8.79 -4.80 2.57
N GLU A 26 8.14 -5.28 1.49
CA GLU A 26 8.77 -6.13 0.48
C GLU A 26 9.91 -5.39 -0.26
N VAL A 27 9.73 -4.10 -0.53
CA VAL A 27 10.77 -3.24 -1.12
C VAL A 27 11.91 -2.99 -0.13
N LEU A 28 11.59 -2.64 1.12
CA LEU A 28 12.60 -2.42 2.17
C LEU A 28 13.47 -3.67 2.40
N SER A 29 12.85 -4.84 2.52
CA SER A 29 13.60 -6.11 2.67
C SER A 29 14.49 -6.41 1.47
N GLY A 30 14.00 -6.16 0.24
CA GLY A 30 14.80 -6.29 -0.99
C GLY A 30 16.05 -5.40 -0.97
N GLN A 31 15.89 -4.13 -0.61
CA GLN A 31 16.98 -3.15 -0.52
C GLN A 31 18.00 -3.52 0.58
N LEU A 32 17.56 -3.98 1.74
CA LEU A 32 18.44 -4.42 2.82
C LEU A 32 19.28 -5.63 2.39
N ARG A 33 18.65 -6.65 1.80
CA ARG A 33 19.35 -7.87 1.34
C ARG A 33 20.35 -7.61 0.24
N ALA A 34 20.03 -6.70 -0.69
CA ALA A 34 20.98 -6.31 -1.72
C ALA A 34 22.25 -5.67 -1.14
N ASN A 35 22.14 -5.04 0.03
CA ASN A 35 23.25 -4.48 0.80
C ASN A 35 23.79 -5.47 1.86
N ASP A 36 23.65 -6.79 1.63
CA ASP A 36 24.19 -7.88 2.46
C ASP A 36 23.70 -7.92 3.93
N ILE A 37 22.61 -7.21 4.22
CA ILE A 37 21.91 -7.21 5.51
C ILE A 37 20.83 -8.29 5.49
N GLU A 38 20.89 -9.22 6.44
CA GLU A 38 19.90 -10.29 6.53
C GLU A 38 18.56 -9.70 6.96
N ALA A 39 17.58 -9.65 6.05
CA ALA A 39 16.22 -9.22 6.35
C ALA A 39 15.23 -10.38 6.22
N VAL A 40 14.33 -10.50 7.17
CA VAL A 40 13.21 -11.46 7.19
C VAL A 40 11.91 -10.74 7.52
N HIS A 41 10.78 -11.36 7.17
CA HIS A 41 9.45 -10.79 7.32
C HIS A 41 8.61 -11.69 8.25
N GLU A 42 7.91 -11.08 9.22
CA GLU A 42 7.13 -11.76 10.26
C GLU A 42 7.83 -12.97 10.92
N ASN A 43 9.14 -12.86 11.20
CA ASN A 43 9.89 -13.97 11.77
C ASN A 43 9.58 -14.15 13.26
N GLU A 44 8.87 -15.23 13.59
CA GLU A 44 8.54 -15.62 14.96
C GLU A 44 9.78 -16.01 15.79
N LYS A 45 10.87 -16.43 15.13
CA LYS A 45 12.11 -16.76 15.83
C LYS A 45 12.78 -15.48 16.33
N LEU A 46 13.10 -15.44 17.63
CA LEU A 46 13.87 -14.36 18.26
C LEU A 46 15.39 -14.49 18.00
N ASP A 47 15.77 -14.83 16.75
CA ASP A 47 17.18 -14.92 16.32
C ASP A 47 17.71 -13.61 15.72
N HIS A 48 16.80 -12.67 15.42
CA HIS A 48 17.07 -11.31 14.97
C HIS A 48 17.46 -10.38 16.13
N ASN A 49 18.20 -9.31 15.83
CA ASN A 49 18.61 -8.29 16.80
C ASN A 49 18.07 -6.89 16.48
N ILE A 50 17.50 -6.70 15.29
CA ILE A 50 16.89 -5.43 14.86
C ILE A 50 15.45 -5.70 14.41
N VAL A 51 14.53 -4.83 14.80
CA VAL A 51 13.14 -4.86 14.32
C VAL A 51 12.80 -3.55 13.61
N ILE A 52 12.15 -3.65 12.45
CA ILE A 52 11.50 -2.53 11.76
C ILE A 52 9.99 -2.78 11.75
N ILE A 53 9.21 -1.89 12.36
CA ILE A 53 7.75 -2.01 12.45
C ILE A 53 7.11 -1.05 11.46
N ASN A 54 6.49 -1.58 10.41
CA ASN A 54 5.73 -0.80 9.43
C ASN A 54 4.27 -0.67 9.86
N THR A 55 3.92 0.50 10.40
CA THR A 55 2.69 0.74 11.15
C THR A 55 1.53 1.26 10.32
N CYS A 56 0.32 1.06 10.83
CA CYS A 56 -0.91 1.61 10.27
C CYS A 56 -1.44 2.76 11.15
N GLY A 57 -1.77 3.89 10.52
CA GLY A 57 -2.24 5.10 11.22
C GLY A 57 -3.70 5.48 10.91
N PHE A 58 -4.44 4.63 10.18
CA PHE A 58 -5.70 5.05 9.56
C PHE A 58 -6.91 4.81 10.47
N ILE A 59 -7.22 3.55 10.81
CA ILE A 59 -8.35 3.17 11.67
C ILE A 59 -7.89 2.97 13.12
N ASP A 60 -8.75 3.29 14.09
CA ASP A 60 -8.37 3.30 15.51
C ASP A 60 -7.83 1.96 16.01
N LYS A 61 -8.51 0.85 15.67
CA LYS A 61 -8.02 -0.50 16.01
C LYS A 61 -6.61 -0.78 15.46
N ALA A 62 -6.30 -0.32 14.25
CA ALA A 62 -4.99 -0.52 13.64
C ALA A 62 -3.92 0.41 14.24
N LYS A 63 -4.31 1.58 14.76
CA LYS A 63 -3.41 2.45 15.53
C LYS A 63 -3.06 1.79 16.87
N GLU A 64 -4.06 1.27 17.57
CA GLU A 64 -3.88 0.55 18.84
C GLU A 64 -2.97 -0.67 18.66
N GLU A 65 -3.26 -1.51 17.66
CA GLU A 65 -2.40 -2.65 17.29
C GLU A 65 -0.95 -2.20 16.99
N SER A 66 -0.78 -1.10 16.25
CA SER A 66 0.53 -0.56 15.93
C SER A 66 1.27 -0.08 17.18
N ILE A 67 0.61 0.62 18.10
CA ILE A 67 1.20 1.10 19.35
C ILE A 67 1.59 -0.09 20.25
N ASN A 68 0.70 -1.05 20.43
CA ASN A 68 0.97 -2.24 21.25
C ASN A 68 2.18 -3.02 20.70
N THR A 69 2.25 -3.20 19.37
CA THR A 69 3.39 -3.87 18.73
C THR A 69 4.71 -3.12 18.95
N ILE A 70 4.69 -1.78 18.92
CA ILE A 70 5.88 -0.98 19.24
C ILE A 70 6.30 -1.22 20.70
N LEU A 71 5.37 -1.15 21.63
CA LEU A 71 5.63 -1.32 23.06
C LEU A 71 6.19 -2.71 23.38
N ASP A 72 5.64 -3.77 22.78
CA ASP A 72 6.12 -5.13 22.95
C ASP A 72 7.58 -5.30 22.49
N ASN A 73 7.94 -4.69 21.35
CA ASN A 73 9.31 -4.75 20.83
C ASN A 73 10.28 -3.86 21.61
N VAL A 74 9.82 -2.71 22.11
CA VAL A 74 10.59 -1.88 23.05
C VAL A 74 10.90 -2.66 24.33
N GLU A 75 9.94 -3.43 24.84
CA GLU A 75 10.16 -4.28 26.02
C GLU A 75 11.18 -5.40 25.73
N LEU A 76 11.15 -6.02 24.55
CA LEU A 76 12.20 -6.96 24.12
C LEU A 76 13.58 -6.30 24.07
N LYS A 77 13.67 -5.06 23.57
CA LYS A 77 14.91 -4.27 23.57
C LYS A 77 15.40 -3.98 24.99
N ARG A 78 14.52 -3.57 25.91
CA ARG A 78 14.87 -3.32 27.32
C ARG A 78 15.42 -4.58 28.01
N ARG A 79 14.91 -5.75 27.66
CA ARG A 79 15.40 -7.06 28.13
C ARG A 79 16.69 -7.53 27.45
N GLY A 80 17.28 -6.72 26.56
CA GLY A 80 18.51 -7.05 25.84
C GLY A 80 18.33 -8.11 24.75
N LYS A 81 17.10 -8.40 24.33
CA LYS A 81 16.83 -9.34 23.23
C LYS A 81 16.94 -8.68 21.85
N LEU A 82 16.75 -7.37 21.79
CA LEU A 82 16.94 -6.56 20.58
C LEU A 82 17.96 -5.46 20.87
N ASP A 83 18.77 -5.15 19.86
CA ASP A 83 19.69 -4.02 19.87
C ASP A 83 18.98 -2.73 19.42
N LYS A 84 18.10 -2.85 18.42
CA LYS A 84 17.43 -1.72 17.78
C LYS A 84 15.95 -1.97 17.46
N VAL A 85 15.14 -0.94 17.63
CA VAL A 85 13.75 -0.87 17.18
C VAL A 85 13.58 0.39 16.35
N TYR A 86 13.19 0.21 15.09
CA TYR A 86 12.82 1.27 14.17
C TYR A 86 11.34 1.18 13.85
N VAL A 87 10.70 2.34 13.69
CA VAL A 87 9.27 2.41 13.36
C VAL A 87 9.10 3.22 12.09
N THR A 88 8.32 2.70 11.14
CA THR A 88 7.97 3.38 9.89
C THR A 88 6.47 3.28 9.62
N GLY A 89 5.98 3.86 8.54
CA GLY A 89 4.60 3.72 8.09
C GLY A 89 3.69 4.87 8.50
N CYS A 90 2.39 4.66 8.30
CA CYS A 90 1.38 5.72 8.35
C CYS A 90 1.17 6.31 9.74
N LEU A 91 1.29 5.51 10.81
CA LEU A 91 1.17 6.02 12.18
C LEU A 91 2.34 6.96 12.50
N SER A 92 3.55 6.50 12.17
CA SER A 92 4.80 7.23 12.36
C SER A 92 4.83 8.54 11.58
N GLU A 93 4.36 8.56 10.34
CA GLU A 93 4.25 9.81 9.56
C GLU A 93 3.35 10.84 10.26
N ARG A 94 2.17 10.40 10.71
CA ARG A 94 1.15 11.32 11.23
C ARG A 94 1.42 11.81 12.64
N TYR A 95 1.96 10.95 13.49
CA TYR A 95 2.06 11.17 14.93
C TYR A 95 3.52 11.18 15.42
N ARG A 96 4.49 11.41 14.53
CA ARG A 96 5.94 11.34 14.83
C ARG A 96 6.29 12.02 16.15
N ASN A 97 5.93 13.29 16.30
CA ASN A 97 6.27 14.09 17.48
C ASN A 97 5.67 13.51 18.77
N ASN A 98 4.44 12.97 18.70
CA ASN A 98 3.80 12.33 19.84
C ASN A 98 4.51 11.02 20.19
N LEU A 99 4.80 10.19 19.18
CA LEU A 99 5.45 8.90 19.38
C LEU A 99 6.88 9.04 19.91
N GLU A 100 7.62 10.05 19.44
CA GLU A 100 8.97 10.36 19.93
C GLU A 100 8.96 10.83 21.39
N ALA A 101 7.93 11.58 21.80
CA ALA A 101 7.78 12.03 23.18
C ALA A 101 7.33 10.91 24.13
N GLU A 102 6.39 10.07 23.69
CA GLU A 102 5.75 9.04 24.52
C GLU A 102 6.55 7.71 24.56
N ILE A 103 7.31 7.40 23.50
CA ILE A 103 8.09 6.15 23.38
C ILE A 103 9.55 6.44 22.97
N PRO A 104 10.32 7.16 23.81
CA PRO A 104 11.68 7.59 23.49
C PRO A 104 12.69 6.43 23.35
N GLU A 105 12.32 5.20 23.71
CA GLU A 105 13.16 4.02 23.58
C GLU A 105 13.29 3.50 22.14
N VAL A 106 12.40 3.92 21.23
CA VAL A 106 12.53 3.64 19.79
C VAL A 106 13.73 4.41 19.24
N ASP A 107 14.59 3.74 18.44
CA ASP A 107 15.84 4.35 17.98
C ASP A 107 15.65 5.38 16.86
N ALA A 108 14.59 5.24 16.08
CA ALA A 108 14.17 6.20 15.07
C ALA A 108 12.75 5.93 14.57
N PHE A 109 12.04 7.02 14.28
CA PHE A 109 10.77 7.02 13.57
C PHE A 109 10.98 7.52 12.15
N PHE A 110 10.30 6.88 11.20
CA PHE A 110 10.37 7.19 9.79
C PHE A 110 8.98 7.36 9.20
N GLY A 111 8.90 8.22 8.20
CA GLY A 111 7.72 8.43 7.38
C GLY A 111 7.44 7.29 6.41
N THR A 112 6.36 7.40 5.65
CA THR A 112 5.98 6.41 4.62
C THR A 112 6.86 6.48 3.37
N MET A 113 7.49 7.64 3.13
CA MET A 113 8.34 7.90 1.96
C MET A 113 9.83 8.01 2.32
N GLU A 114 10.21 7.61 3.53
CA GLU A 114 11.56 7.79 4.07
C GLU A 114 12.43 6.52 4.00
N LEU A 115 12.19 5.65 3.01
CA LEU A 115 13.00 4.45 2.78
C LEU A 115 14.51 4.75 2.69
N PRO A 116 14.99 5.77 1.95
CA PRO A 116 16.42 6.10 1.94
C PRO A 116 16.99 6.44 3.32
N GLN A 117 16.20 7.07 4.19
CA GLN A 117 16.61 7.44 5.55
C GLN A 117 16.69 6.21 6.45
N ILE A 118 15.82 5.20 6.24
CA ILE A 118 15.91 3.90 6.90
C ILE A 118 17.22 3.22 6.49
N LEU A 119 17.50 3.10 5.19
CA LEU A 119 18.71 2.45 4.67
C LEU A 119 20.00 3.09 5.20
N LYS A 120 20.03 4.42 5.33
CA LYS A 120 21.16 5.14 5.95
C LYS A 120 21.45 4.72 7.39
N ARG A 121 20.48 4.20 8.15
CA ARG A 121 20.75 3.66 9.50
C ARG A 121 21.57 2.37 9.48
N PHE A 122 21.59 1.69 8.34
CA PHE A 122 22.33 0.46 8.12
C PHE A 122 23.60 0.66 7.26
N ASP A 123 23.98 1.91 6.99
CA ASP A 123 25.08 2.24 6.06
C ASP A 123 24.87 1.61 4.67
N ALA A 124 23.59 1.52 4.25
CA ALA A 124 23.17 0.92 2.99
C ALA A 124 22.78 1.99 1.98
N ASP A 125 23.18 1.79 0.72
CA ASP A 125 22.82 2.66 -0.39
C ASP A 125 21.48 2.24 -1.01
N TYR A 126 20.70 3.24 -1.42
CA TYR A 126 19.48 2.99 -2.19
C TYR A 126 19.85 2.58 -3.62
N ARG A 127 19.42 1.37 -4.01
CA ARG A 127 19.67 0.81 -5.33
C ARG A 127 18.45 1.00 -6.22
N ALA A 128 18.52 1.96 -7.13
CA ALA A 128 17.43 2.32 -8.03
C ALA A 128 17.13 1.22 -9.05
N GLU A 129 18.12 0.39 -9.37
CA GLU A 129 17.97 -0.80 -10.23
C GLU A 129 17.08 -1.88 -9.61
N LEU A 130 16.89 -1.85 -8.29
CA LEU A 130 15.98 -2.76 -7.58
C LEU A 130 14.55 -2.22 -7.49
N VAL A 131 14.22 -1.14 -8.19
CA VAL A 131 12.84 -0.65 -8.26
C VAL A 131 11.99 -1.67 -9.03
N GLY A 132 11.20 -2.46 -8.29
CA GLY A 132 10.40 -3.59 -8.79
C GLY A 132 10.96 -4.96 -8.39
N GLU A 133 12.22 -5.02 -7.98
CA GLU A 133 12.85 -6.20 -7.36
C GLU A 133 12.52 -6.21 -5.87
N ARG A 134 11.62 -7.09 -5.45
CA ARG A 134 11.22 -7.17 -4.04
C ARG A 134 11.15 -8.60 -3.54
N MET A 135 11.34 -8.75 -2.23
CA MET A 135 11.17 -10.04 -1.57
C MET A 135 9.70 -10.22 -1.26
N LEU A 136 9.04 -11.16 -1.95
CA LEU A 136 7.62 -11.41 -1.70
C LEU A 136 7.42 -12.06 -0.33
N ALA A 137 6.62 -11.40 0.49
CA ALA A 137 6.11 -11.93 1.76
C ALA A 137 4.74 -12.60 1.58
N THR A 138 4.15 -12.44 0.40
CA THR A 138 2.90 -13.09 -0.03
C THR A 138 3.15 -14.52 -0.54
N PRO A 139 2.13 -15.41 -0.51
CA PRO A 139 2.19 -16.69 -1.21
C PRO A 139 2.64 -16.55 -2.67
N GLN A 140 3.44 -17.50 -3.15
CA GLN A 140 4.14 -17.41 -4.45
C GLN A 140 3.25 -17.13 -5.68
N HIS A 141 1.95 -17.44 -5.61
CA HIS A 141 1.05 -17.33 -6.76
C HIS A 141 0.47 -15.93 -6.97
N TYR A 142 0.56 -15.00 -6.01
CA TYR A 142 0.05 -13.64 -6.19
C TYR A 142 0.99 -12.57 -5.63
N ALA A 143 0.83 -11.34 -6.11
CA ALA A 143 1.55 -10.18 -5.59
C ALA A 143 0.70 -8.90 -5.68
N TYR A 144 0.82 -8.02 -4.68
CA TYR A 144 0.22 -6.68 -4.72
C TYR A 144 1.10 -5.72 -5.51
N MET A 145 0.63 -5.02 -6.53
CA MET A 145 1.47 -4.05 -7.25
C MET A 145 0.95 -2.63 -7.06
N LYS A 146 1.77 -1.78 -6.43
CA LYS A 146 1.44 -0.37 -6.20
C LYS A 146 1.72 0.43 -7.46
N ILE A 147 0.67 0.97 -8.08
CA ILE A 147 0.78 1.74 -9.33
C ILE A 147 0.95 3.24 -9.11
N SER A 148 0.55 3.73 -7.94
CA SER A 148 0.69 5.11 -7.51
C SER A 148 0.73 5.18 -5.98
N GLU A 149 1.26 6.27 -5.46
CA GLU A 149 1.27 6.61 -4.04
C GLU A 149 0.47 7.89 -3.79
N GLY A 150 -0.08 8.04 -2.57
CA GLY A 150 -0.80 9.24 -2.17
C GLY A 150 -2.12 9.47 -2.90
N CYS A 151 -2.81 10.56 -2.54
CA CYS A 151 -4.14 10.85 -3.08
C CYS A 151 -4.46 12.34 -3.02
N ASN A 152 -5.03 12.89 -4.11
CA ASN A 152 -5.46 14.29 -4.19
C ASN A 152 -6.97 14.48 -3.95
N ARG A 153 -7.69 13.43 -3.54
CA ARG A 153 -9.12 13.54 -3.18
C ARG A 153 -9.25 14.24 -1.82
N THR A 154 -10.33 15.00 -1.65
CA THR A 154 -10.56 15.85 -0.47
C THR A 154 -11.63 15.27 0.47
N CYS A 155 -11.77 13.95 0.51
CA CYS A 155 -12.76 13.27 1.35
C CYS A 155 -12.54 13.64 2.83
N THR A 156 -13.59 14.11 3.51
CA THR A 156 -13.46 14.75 4.84
C THR A 156 -13.08 13.77 5.96
N PHE A 157 -13.38 12.48 5.80
CA PHE A 157 -12.99 11.42 6.73
C PHE A 157 -11.57 10.88 6.51
N CYS A 158 -10.91 11.25 5.41
CA CYS A 158 -9.69 10.59 4.95
C CYS A 158 -8.43 11.35 5.39
N ALA A 159 -7.55 10.69 6.14
CA ALA A 159 -6.26 11.24 6.55
C ALA A 159 -5.10 10.88 5.60
N ILE A 160 -5.35 10.20 4.48
CA ILE A 160 -4.29 9.74 3.55
C ILE A 160 -3.37 10.88 3.07
N PRO A 161 -3.86 12.07 2.68
CA PRO A 161 -2.97 13.14 2.22
C PRO A 161 -1.94 13.57 3.27
N LEU A 162 -2.28 13.44 4.57
CA LEU A 162 -1.39 13.75 5.68
C LEU A 162 -0.33 12.66 5.93
N MET A 163 -0.57 11.43 5.44
CA MET A 163 0.26 10.26 5.75
C MET A 163 1.07 9.74 4.55
N ARG A 164 0.57 9.96 3.33
CA ARG A 164 1.14 9.43 2.09
C ARG A 164 1.39 10.53 1.04
N GLY A 165 1.06 11.78 1.38
CA GLY A 165 1.22 12.92 0.49
C GLY A 165 0.26 12.96 -0.71
N ASN A 166 0.64 13.78 -1.68
CA ASN A 166 -0.10 13.96 -2.93
C ASN A 166 0.02 12.74 -3.84
N HIS A 167 -0.88 12.65 -4.81
CA HIS A 167 -0.87 11.59 -5.81
C HIS A 167 0.40 11.65 -6.67
N VAL A 168 1.12 10.53 -6.71
CA VAL A 168 2.33 10.32 -7.54
C VAL A 168 2.22 8.95 -8.21
N SER A 169 2.08 8.93 -9.54
CA SER A 169 2.03 7.72 -10.34
C SER A 169 3.42 7.18 -10.66
N ARG A 170 3.51 5.87 -10.87
CA ARG A 170 4.66 5.23 -11.53
C ARG A 170 4.43 5.16 -13.03
N THR A 171 5.51 5.14 -13.80
CA THR A 171 5.40 5.00 -15.26
C THR A 171 4.92 3.60 -15.64
N ILE A 172 4.20 3.50 -16.77
CA ILE A 172 3.72 2.25 -17.34
C ILE A 172 4.90 1.31 -17.59
N GLU A 173 6.02 1.84 -18.08
CA GLU A 173 7.23 1.08 -18.38
C GLU A 173 7.78 0.40 -17.11
N SER A 174 7.87 1.13 -16.00
CA SER A 174 8.32 0.58 -14.72
C SER A 174 7.38 -0.49 -14.18
N LEU A 175 6.06 -0.30 -14.34
CA LEU A 175 5.06 -1.25 -13.85
C LEU A 175 5.01 -2.53 -14.69
N VAL A 176 5.17 -2.41 -16.01
CA VAL A 176 5.28 -3.56 -16.91
C VAL A 176 6.54 -4.36 -16.58
N GLU A 177 7.66 -3.71 -16.32
CA GLU A 177 8.91 -4.40 -15.97
C GLU A 177 8.80 -5.13 -14.62
N GLU A 178 8.25 -4.47 -13.59
CA GLU A 178 7.97 -5.15 -12.31
C GLU A 178 7.03 -6.35 -12.50
N ALA A 179 5.97 -6.20 -13.29
CA ALA A 179 5.04 -7.31 -13.56
C ALA A 179 5.73 -8.49 -14.26
N ARG A 180 6.63 -8.23 -15.23
CA ARG A 180 7.43 -9.29 -15.88
C ARG A 180 8.33 -10.01 -14.89
N LEU A 181 8.97 -9.28 -13.99
CA LEU A 181 9.83 -9.86 -12.95
C LEU A 181 9.03 -10.68 -11.94
N LEU A 182 7.85 -10.22 -11.55
CA LEU A 182 6.95 -10.98 -10.66
C LEU A 182 6.53 -12.29 -11.33
N VAL A 183 6.11 -12.25 -12.60
CA VAL A 183 5.71 -13.45 -13.35
C VAL A 183 6.88 -14.43 -13.52
N SER A 184 8.10 -13.94 -13.78
CA SER A 184 9.27 -14.82 -13.89
C SER A 184 9.62 -15.54 -12.58
N ARG A 185 9.15 -15.01 -11.44
CA ARG A 185 9.26 -15.61 -10.10
C ARG A 185 8.08 -16.52 -9.74
N GLY A 186 7.16 -16.76 -10.68
CA GLY A 186 6.03 -17.68 -10.50
C GLY A 186 4.71 -17.02 -10.10
N VAL A 187 4.65 -15.69 -10.00
CA VAL A 187 3.40 -14.96 -9.73
C VAL A 187 2.43 -15.14 -10.90
N LYS A 188 1.20 -15.52 -10.60
CA LYS A 188 0.11 -15.72 -11.56
C LYS A 188 -0.94 -14.62 -11.48
N GLU A 189 -1.14 -14.05 -10.29
CA GLU A 189 -2.09 -12.96 -10.05
C GLU A 189 -1.38 -11.69 -9.58
N ILE A 190 -1.66 -10.57 -10.26
CA ILE A 190 -1.26 -9.25 -9.81
C ILE A 190 -2.49 -8.47 -9.35
N MET A 191 -2.48 -8.07 -8.08
CA MET A 191 -3.50 -7.22 -7.48
C MET A 191 -3.03 -5.77 -7.53
N LEU A 192 -3.58 -4.98 -8.46
CA LEU A 192 -3.27 -3.56 -8.60
C LEU A 192 -3.85 -2.77 -7.43
N ILE A 193 -2.99 -2.03 -6.75
CA ILE A 193 -3.36 -1.23 -5.59
C ILE A 193 -2.87 0.22 -5.72
N ALA A 194 -3.67 1.12 -5.16
CA ALA A 194 -3.39 2.53 -4.98
C ALA A 194 -4.26 3.06 -3.82
N GLN A 195 -4.03 4.29 -3.38
CA GLN A 195 -5.01 5.01 -2.56
C GLN A 195 -6.19 5.51 -3.40
N GLU A 196 -5.93 5.82 -4.68
CA GLU A 196 -6.95 6.12 -5.68
C GLU A 196 -6.51 5.57 -7.04
N LEU A 197 -7.07 4.43 -7.45
CA LEU A 197 -6.69 3.73 -8.67
C LEU A 197 -7.07 4.50 -9.95
N THR A 198 -8.25 5.15 -9.97
CA THR A 198 -8.80 5.73 -11.21
C THR A 198 -8.14 7.03 -11.65
N TYR A 199 -7.25 7.56 -10.81
CA TYR A 199 -6.44 8.75 -11.08
C TYR A 199 -5.14 8.45 -11.83
N TYR A 200 -4.76 7.18 -11.92
CA TYR A 200 -3.49 6.78 -12.48
C TYR A 200 -3.20 7.44 -13.84
N GLY A 201 -2.03 8.07 -13.92
CA GLY A 201 -1.52 8.72 -15.11
C GLY A 201 -1.85 10.21 -15.25
N LEU A 202 -2.78 10.78 -14.47
CA LEU A 202 -3.14 12.20 -14.61
C LEU A 202 -1.95 13.15 -14.33
N ASP A 203 -1.10 12.81 -13.37
CA ASP A 203 0.05 13.59 -12.95
C ASP A 203 1.21 13.53 -13.97
N ILE A 204 1.48 12.34 -14.54
CA ILE A 204 2.63 12.10 -15.44
C ILE A 204 2.28 12.14 -16.93
N TYR A 205 1.11 11.63 -17.33
CA TYR A 205 0.66 11.55 -18.73
C TYR A 205 -0.40 12.58 -19.10
N LYS A 206 -0.89 13.37 -18.13
CA LYS A 206 -1.94 14.40 -18.31
C LYS A 206 -3.29 13.84 -18.80
N LYS A 207 -3.45 12.52 -18.73
CA LYS A 207 -4.67 11.77 -19.05
C LYS A 207 -4.79 10.59 -18.09
N ARG A 208 -5.99 10.03 -17.96
CA ARG A 208 -6.16 8.77 -17.23
C ARG A 208 -5.60 7.65 -18.08
N ALA A 209 -4.55 7.00 -17.59
CA ALA A 209 -3.78 6.01 -18.34
C ALA A 209 -3.99 4.59 -17.81
N LEU A 210 -4.95 4.37 -16.90
CA LEU A 210 -5.21 3.03 -16.38
C LEU A 210 -5.65 2.04 -17.48
N PRO A 211 -6.54 2.39 -18.44
CA PRO A 211 -6.86 1.50 -19.56
C PRO A 211 -5.62 1.07 -20.36
N GLU A 212 -4.72 2.02 -20.64
CA GLU A 212 -3.47 1.77 -21.35
C GLU A 212 -2.55 0.82 -20.56
N LEU A 213 -2.38 1.06 -19.26
CA LEU A 213 -1.64 0.16 -18.37
C LEU A 213 -2.25 -1.24 -18.36
N LEU A 214 -3.58 -1.36 -18.26
CA LEU A 214 -4.27 -2.65 -18.20
C LEU A 214 -4.05 -3.47 -19.48
N HIS A 215 -4.09 -2.85 -20.66
CA HIS A 215 -3.73 -3.54 -21.90
C HIS A 215 -2.29 -4.05 -21.86
N LYS A 216 -1.34 -3.20 -21.48
CA LYS A 216 0.08 -3.56 -21.44
C LYS A 216 0.38 -4.69 -20.46
N LEU A 217 -0.30 -4.70 -19.31
CA LEU A 217 -0.18 -5.78 -18.32
C LEU A 217 -0.86 -7.06 -18.82
N ALA A 218 -2.05 -6.96 -19.41
CA ALA A 218 -2.78 -8.11 -19.94
C ALA A 218 -2.01 -8.84 -21.05
N ASP A 219 -1.16 -8.13 -21.79
CA ASP A 219 -0.30 -8.68 -22.84
C ASP A 219 0.97 -9.40 -22.30
N ILE A 220 1.21 -9.43 -20.97
CA ILE A 220 2.37 -10.10 -20.38
C ILE A 220 2.15 -11.63 -20.37
N PRO A 221 2.97 -12.42 -21.08
CA PRO A 221 2.85 -13.87 -21.06
C PRO A 221 3.05 -14.44 -19.65
N GLY A 222 2.15 -15.31 -19.20
CA GLY A 222 2.19 -15.94 -17.88
C GLY A 222 1.47 -15.18 -16.78
N LEU A 223 1.01 -13.94 -17.02
CA LEU A 223 0.13 -13.21 -16.11
C LEU A 223 -1.32 -13.64 -16.34
N GLU A 224 -1.84 -14.45 -15.42
CA GLU A 224 -3.15 -15.12 -15.56
C GLU A 224 -4.29 -14.29 -14.98
N TRP A 225 -4.04 -13.50 -13.94
CA TRP A 225 -5.06 -12.65 -13.31
C TRP A 225 -4.56 -11.26 -12.96
N ILE A 226 -5.35 -10.25 -13.30
CA ILE A 226 -5.18 -8.86 -12.89
C ILE A 226 -6.42 -8.43 -12.13
N ARG A 227 -6.25 -8.02 -10.87
CA ARG A 227 -7.36 -7.60 -10.01
C ARG A 227 -7.23 -6.14 -9.63
N LEU A 228 -8.34 -5.40 -9.73
CA LEU A 228 -8.38 -3.96 -9.48
C LEU A 228 -8.95 -3.66 -8.09
N HIS A 229 -8.20 -2.88 -7.31
CA HIS A 229 -8.62 -2.42 -6.00
C HIS A 229 -8.68 -0.90 -5.88
N TYR A 230 -9.58 -0.40 -5.02
CA TYR A 230 -9.67 1.03 -4.68
C TYR A 230 -10.07 1.94 -5.86
N ALA A 231 -11.06 1.52 -6.64
CA ALA A 231 -11.63 2.30 -7.73
C ALA A 231 -12.59 3.39 -7.20
N TYR A 232 -12.26 4.67 -7.36
CA TYR A 232 -13.14 5.74 -6.92
C TYR A 232 -14.33 5.99 -7.88
N PRO A 233 -15.57 6.09 -7.38
CA PRO A 233 -16.78 6.18 -8.23
C PRO A 233 -16.98 7.53 -8.94
N SER A 234 -16.63 8.66 -8.31
CA SER A 234 -16.84 9.98 -8.95
C SER A 234 -16.01 10.13 -10.21
N LYS A 235 -16.71 10.48 -11.29
CA LYS A 235 -16.16 10.59 -12.65
C LYS A 235 -15.41 9.32 -13.01
N PHE A 236 -15.97 8.13 -12.77
CA PHE A 236 -15.28 6.89 -13.08
C PHE A 236 -14.96 6.78 -14.60
N PRO A 237 -13.74 6.38 -15.00
CA PRO A 237 -13.39 6.23 -16.42
C PRO A 237 -13.91 4.90 -16.97
N MET A 238 -15.00 4.96 -17.74
CA MET A 238 -15.69 3.76 -18.26
C MET A 238 -14.84 2.90 -19.19
N GLU A 239 -13.81 3.46 -19.83
CA GLU A 239 -12.83 2.71 -20.61
C GLU A 239 -12.17 1.58 -19.81
N ILE A 240 -12.06 1.70 -18.47
CA ILE A 240 -11.59 0.59 -17.62
C ILE A 240 -12.46 -0.65 -17.81
N ILE A 241 -13.79 -0.48 -17.84
CA ILE A 241 -14.74 -1.59 -17.99
C ILE A 241 -14.64 -2.19 -19.38
N ASP A 242 -14.39 -1.38 -20.39
CA ASP A 242 -14.20 -1.86 -21.77
C ASP A 242 -12.96 -2.76 -21.84
N VAL A 243 -11.83 -2.33 -21.27
CA VAL A 243 -10.62 -3.17 -21.20
C VAL A 243 -10.85 -4.43 -20.34
N MET A 244 -11.54 -4.30 -19.20
CA MET A 244 -11.90 -5.45 -18.38
C MET A 244 -12.75 -6.45 -19.17
N LYS A 245 -13.66 -5.98 -20.05
CA LYS A 245 -14.51 -6.83 -20.89
C LYS A 245 -13.70 -7.54 -21.96
N GLU A 246 -12.80 -6.83 -22.63
CA GLU A 246 -11.97 -7.30 -23.74
C GLU A 246 -10.91 -8.34 -23.34
N ARG A 247 -10.43 -8.31 -22.09
CA ARG A 247 -9.30 -9.14 -21.63
C ARG A 247 -9.76 -10.18 -20.62
N ASP A 248 -9.53 -11.45 -20.92
CA ASP A 248 -9.95 -12.58 -20.08
C ASP A 248 -9.13 -12.72 -18.79
N ASN A 249 -7.86 -12.30 -18.82
CA ASN A 249 -6.97 -12.30 -17.65
C ASN A 249 -7.17 -11.08 -16.75
N ILE A 250 -8.14 -10.20 -17.01
CA ILE A 250 -8.56 -9.16 -16.07
C ILE A 250 -9.81 -9.64 -15.35
N CYS A 251 -9.70 -9.80 -14.03
CA CYS A 251 -10.79 -10.29 -13.20
C CYS A 251 -12.04 -9.39 -13.36
N LYS A 252 -13.20 -9.99 -13.57
CA LYS A 252 -14.51 -9.31 -13.51
C LYS A 252 -14.89 -8.99 -12.04
N TYR A 253 -13.99 -8.31 -11.36
CA TYR A 253 -14.08 -7.91 -9.96
C TYR A 253 -13.61 -6.46 -9.84
N LEU A 254 -14.42 -5.62 -9.19
CA LEU A 254 -14.09 -4.22 -8.96
C LEU A 254 -14.42 -3.84 -7.52
N ASP A 255 -13.39 -3.44 -6.77
CA ASP A 255 -13.53 -2.88 -5.44
C ASP A 255 -13.73 -1.36 -5.54
N MET A 256 -14.97 -0.92 -5.36
CA MET A 256 -15.42 0.45 -5.51
C MET A 256 -16.03 0.97 -4.20
N PRO A 257 -15.25 1.61 -3.32
CA PRO A 257 -15.77 2.11 -2.05
C PRO A 257 -16.73 3.28 -2.27
N LEU A 258 -18.02 3.03 -2.03
CA LEU A 258 -19.10 4.02 -2.20
C LEU A 258 -19.21 4.98 -1.00
N GLN A 259 -18.90 4.48 0.19
CA GLN A 259 -18.91 5.15 1.49
C GLN A 259 -20.29 5.48 2.06
N HIS A 260 -21.22 5.96 1.24
CA HIS A 260 -22.61 6.19 1.68
C HIS A 260 -23.57 6.15 0.48
N ALA A 261 -24.87 6.10 0.74
CA ALA A 261 -25.93 6.13 -0.27
C ALA A 261 -26.93 7.29 -0.10
N SER A 262 -26.54 8.36 0.61
CA SER A 262 -27.42 9.50 0.89
C SER A 262 -26.76 10.79 0.43
N ASN A 263 -27.48 11.63 -0.30
CA ASN A 263 -26.91 12.82 -0.94
C ASN A 263 -26.37 13.83 0.07
N ASN A 264 -27.04 14.03 1.21
CA ASN A 264 -26.53 14.88 2.29
C ASN A 264 -25.18 14.35 2.85
N MET A 265 -25.08 13.04 3.07
CA MET A 265 -23.86 12.40 3.57
C MET A 265 -22.74 12.40 2.53
N LEU A 266 -23.04 12.10 1.27
CA LEU A 266 -22.07 12.15 0.17
C LEU A 266 -21.48 13.56 0.01
N ALA A 267 -22.31 14.60 0.15
CA ALA A 267 -21.87 15.99 0.15
C ALA A 267 -20.97 16.30 1.37
N ALA A 268 -21.41 15.93 2.58
CA ALA A 268 -20.63 16.13 3.81
C ALA A 268 -19.28 15.39 3.82
N MET A 269 -19.26 14.19 3.23
CA MET A 269 -18.06 13.38 2.99
C MET A 269 -17.16 13.92 1.86
N LYS A 270 -17.61 14.95 1.12
CA LYS A 270 -16.96 15.48 -0.10
C LYS A 270 -16.68 14.41 -1.16
N ARG A 271 -17.66 13.53 -1.40
CA ARG A 271 -17.53 12.43 -2.37
C ARG A 271 -17.59 12.89 -3.82
N GLN A 272 -18.18 14.07 -4.08
CA GLN A 272 -18.34 14.66 -5.41
C GLN A 272 -19.13 13.75 -6.37
N ILE A 273 -20.15 13.08 -5.83
CA ILE A 273 -21.08 12.23 -6.57
C ILE A 273 -22.39 12.16 -5.77
N THR A 274 -23.53 12.04 -6.46
CA THR A 274 -24.83 11.76 -5.84
C THR A 274 -25.14 10.25 -5.83
N ARG A 275 -26.19 9.87 -5.10
CA ARG A 275 -26.73 8.51 -5.10
C ARG A 275 -27.17 8.09 -6.49
N GLU A 276 -27.87 8.97 -7.21
CA GLU A 276 -28.42 8.70 -8.53
C GLU A 276 -27.30 8.48 -9.55
N GLU A 277 -26.26 9.32 -9.54
CA GLU A 277 -25.07 9.15 -10.38
C GLU A 277 -24.34 7.84 -10.08
N MET A 278 -24.29 7.44 -8.81
CA MET A 278 -23.67 6.20 -8.36
C MET A 278 -24.47 4.96 -8.78
N GLU A 279 -25.80 4.99 -8.63
CA GLU A 279 -26.69 3.92 -9.12
C GLU A 279 -26.61 3.80 -10.64
N ALA A 280 -26.59 4.92 -11.37
CA ALA A 280 -26.39 4.94 -12.82
C ALA A 280 -25.04 4.34 -13.23
N LEU A 281 -23.95 4.69 -12.53
CA LEU A 281 -22.63 4.10 -12.76
C LEU A 281 -22.63 2.58 -12.56
N ILE A 282 -23.20 2.10 -11.45
CA ILE A 282 -23.28 0.67 -11.15
C ILE A 282 -24.11 -0.06 -12.20
N HIS A 283 -25.22 0.54 -12.63
CA HIS A 283 -26.08 -0.01 -13.67
C HIS A 283 -25.32 -0.13 -15.00
N GLU A 284 -24.65 0.94 -15.44
CA GLU A 284 -23.86 0.96 -16.67
C GLU A 284 -22.73 -0.08 -16.65
N ILE A 285 -22.03 -0.22 -15.51
CA ILE A 285 -21.01 -1.26 -15.34
C ILE A 285 -21.59 -2.65 -15.54
N ARG A 286 -22.74 -2.95 -14.91
CA ARG A 286 -23.43 -4.25 -15.03
C ARG A 286 -24.03 -4.49 -16.41
N LEU A 287 -24.43 -3.45 -17.14
CA LEU A 287 -24.88 -3.61 -18.53
C LEU A 287 -23.73 -4.10 -19.43
N ARG A 288 -22.51 -3.60 -19.20
CA ARG A 288 -21.34 -3.99 -20.00
C ARG A 288 -20.78 -5.36 -19.62
N ILE A 289 -20.76 -5.68 -18.32
CA ILE A 289 -20.27 -6.94 -17.75
C ILE A 289 -21.30 -7.44 -16.71
N PRO A 290 -22.34 -8.20 -17.13
CA PRO A 290 -23.41 -8.67 -16.25
C PRO A 290 -22.94 -9.48 -15.04
N GLU A 291 -21.88 -10.28 -15.22
CA GLU A 291 -21.30 -11.17 -14.22
C GLU A 291 -20.32 -10.49 -13.26
N ILE A 292 -20.10 -9.18 -13.38
CA ILE A 292 -19.10 -8.48 -12.56
C ILE A 292 -19.45 -8.52 -11.06
N CYS A 293 -18.44 -8.84 -10.26
CA CYS A 293 -18.50 -8.72 -8.81
C CYS A 293 -18.10 -7.31 -8.38
N LEU A 294 -19.01 -6.59 -7.73
CA LEU A 294 -18.75 -5.28 -7.16
C LEU A 294 -18.64 -5.39 -5.64
N ARG A 295 -17.45 -5.11 -5.11
CA ARG A 295 -17.23 -4.96 -3.67
C ARG A 295 -17.27 -3.50 -3.29
N THR A 296 -17.84 -3.18 -2.14
CA THR A 296 -17.87 -1.82 -1.61
C THR A 296 -17.61 -1.78 -0.11
N THR A 297 -17.32 -0.58 0.37
CA THR A 297 -17.27 -0.21 1.79
C THR A 297 -18.27 0.91 2.02
N LEU A 298 -18.98 0.83 3.15
CA LEU A 298 -19.88 1.86 3.65
C LEU A 298 -19.42 2.31 5.03
N ILE A 299 -19.66 3.58 5.35
CA ILE A 299 -19.43 4.19 6.65
C ILE A 299 -20.80 4.62 7.16
N ALA A 300 -21.20 4.08 8.31
CA ALA A 300 -22.37 4.54 9.06
C ALA A 300 -21.91 5.35 10.28
N GLY A 301 -22.79 6.17 10.83
CA GLY A 301 -22.50 7.06 11.94
C GLY A 301 -21.55 8.21 11.57
N PHE A 302 -21.56 8.66 10.30
CA PHE A 302 -20.81 9.85 9.92
C PHE A 302 -21.39 11.09 10.66
N PRO A 303 -20.58 12.09 11.07
CA PRO A 303 -21.10 13.26 11.75
C PRO A 303 -22.23 13.96 10.97
N GLY A 304 -23.43 13.96 11.54
CA GLY A 304 -24.65 14.51 10.93
C GLY A 304 -25.54 13.49 10.19
N GLU A 305 -25.24 12.19 10.27
CA GLU A 305 -26.10 11.12 9.75
C GLU A 305 -27.39 10.99 10.56
N THR A 306 -28.52 10.86 9.86
CA THR A 306 -29.89 10.81 10.41
C THR A 306 -30.74 9.81 9.65
#